data_AF-S8FZ59-F1
#
_entry.id   AF-S8FZ59-F1
#
_cell.length_a   1.000
_cell.length_b   1.000
_cell.length_c   1.000
_cell.angle_alpha   90.00
_cell.angle_beta   90.00
_cell.angle_gamma   90.00
#
_symmetry.space_group_name_H-M   'P 1'
#
loop_
_entity.id
_entity.type
_entity.pdbx_description
1 polymer ?
#
loop_
_entity_poly.entity_id
_entity_poly.type
_entity_poly.pdbx_seq_one_letter_code
_entity_poly.pdbx_strand_id
1 'polypeptide(L)'
;MPAVLSVCDRLPAGRSDRRSRQSDADSVGRNVQAPAGLADASQEAGDVVEERTERTEQQVFAPGPPRRHSSESFFPRNASVTARRRRNRRIALIATAVGVAVILAALYVLRRRRAQPPQEPEPPTRLRTPRSRAPSGQQQPSESEPPAGVPMKPGSLTLRFTCLRDTKVTFFGPSGRQHGFTALYDPSPSKRVATVDAGANGLFIGGGGMNGQFAKTLLEEAEKNGIRLTSVALSEHSQRIQQSLLRRAVKSPGKLVELDTGVASPVFARSFGFVPVVPGLMWKESKVGANVGVTFIHILKPEVTPYGNLNNNVMMYTVAPCGAAPDTTYSLACESE
;
A
#
# COMPACT_ATOMS: atom_id res chain seq x y z
N MET A 1 -15.08 -13.00 13.45
CA MET A 1 -15.37 -11.91 12.49
C MET A 1 -14.48 -10.73 12.85
N PRO A 2 -13.84 -10.04 11.90
CA PRO A 2 -13.05 -8.85 12.20
C PRO A 2 -13.98 -7.68 12.54
N ALA A 3 -13.69 -6.96 13.62
CA ALA A 3 -14.37 -5.72 13.98
C ALA A 3 -13.60 -4.52 13.39
N VAL A 4 -14.30 -3.54 12.83
CA VAL A 4 -13.67 -2.31 12.31
C VAL A 4 -13.38 -1.38 13.48
N LEU A 5 -12.12 -1.36 13.93
CA LEU A 5 -11.65 -0.46 14.99
C LEU A 5 -11.42 0.96 14.43
N SER A 6 -12.21 1.93 14.92
CA SER A 6 -11.97 3.36 14.68
C SER A 6 -11.40 4.01 15.93
N VAL A 7 -10.06 4.03 16.03
CA VAL A 7 -9.34 4.76 17.08
C VAL A 7 -9.37 6.26 16.76
N CYS A 8 -9.51 7.11 17.78
CA CYS A 8 -9.72 8.56 17.60
C CYS A 8 -9.01 9.36 18.70
N ASP A 9 -7.71 9.61 18.53
CA ASP A 9 -6.99 10.56 19.38
C ASP A 9 -7.43 12.01 19.10
N ARG A 10 -7.64 12.75 20.18
CA ARG A 10 -7.82 14.20 20.16
C ARG A 10 -6.58 14.87 20.75
N LEU A 11 -5.78 15.51 19.91
CA LEU A 11 -4.80 16.49 20.39
C LEU A 11 -5.54 17.64 21.10
N PRO A 12 -5.11 18.07 22.30
CA PRO A 12 -5.74 19.18 23.00
C PRO A 12 -5.41 20.52 22.32
N ALA A 13 -6.42 21.34 22.09
CA ALA A 13 -6.23 22.69 21.55
C ALA A 13 -5.73 23.64 22.66
N GLY A 14 -4.44 23.98 22.62
CA GLY A 14 -3.87 25.02 23.48
C GLY A 14 -4.51 26.39 23.17
N ARG A 15 -4.97 27.09 24.20
CA ARG A 15 -5.73 28.35 24.05
C ARG A 15 -5.00 29.51 24.71
N SER A 16 -4.52 30.44 23.88
CA SER A 16 -4.21 31.85 24.18
C SER A 16 -3.36 32.17 25.41
N ASP A 17 -2.28 32.93 25.19
CA ASP A 17 -2.14 34.15 25.97
C ASP A 17 -1.72 35.35 25.09
N ARG A 18 -2.25 36.52 25.41
CA ARG A 18 -1.99 37.80 24.73
C ARG A 18 -1.25 38.71 25.71
N ARG A 19 0.00 39.05 25.42
CA ARG A 19 0.64 40.24 25.99
C ARG A 19 1.21 41.13 24.90
N SER A 20 0.46 42.19 24.60
CA SER A 20 0.95 43.33 23.85
C SER A 20 1.94 44.13 24.69
N ARG A 21 3.11 44.42 24.12
CA ARG A 21 3.84 45.67 24.38
C ARG A 21 4.26 46.24 23.03
N GLN A 22 4.19 47.56 22.96
CA GLN A 22 4.40 48.38 21.77
C GLN A 22 5.16 49.62 22.24
N SER A 23 6.28 49.92 21.60
CA SER A 23 7.11 51.09 21.90
C SER A 23 8.12 51.32 20.76
N ASP A 24 7.59 51.70 19.61
CA ASP A 24 8.10 52.71 18.67
C ASP A 24 9.60 52.71 18.25
N ALA A 25 10.00 53.72 17.48
CA ALA A 25 11.12 53.65 16.55
C ALA A 25 12.29 54.62 16.85
N ASP A 26 13.13 54.80 15.84
CA ASP A 26 14.25 55.77 15.70
C ASP A 26 15.61 55.42 16.34
N SER A 27 16.77 55.82 15.77
CA SER A 27 17.14 56.09 14.36
C SER A 27 18.68 56.28 14.28
N VAL A 28 19.29 56.22 13.07
CA VAL A 28 20.71 56.55 12.76
C VAL A 28 21.77 55.59 13.40
N GLY A 29 22.94 55.26 12.81
CA GLY A 29 23.45 55.47 11.45
C GLY A 29 24.94 55.04 11.29
N ARG A 30 25.35 54.73 10.05
CA ARG A 30 26.72 54.58 9.47
C ARG A 30 27.99 54.53 10.40
N ASN A 31 28.73 53.42 10.36
CA ASN A 31 30.07 53.26 9.70
C ASN A 31 30.71 51.89 10.06
N VAL A 32 31.26 51.11 9.13
CA VAL A 32 32.65 51.11 8.59
C VAL A 32 33.76 50.96 9.65
N GLN A 33 34.33 49.75 9.77
CA GLN A 33 35.72 49.40 9.38
C GLN A 33 35.98 47.91 9.73
N ALA A 34 36.89 47.23 9.02
CA ALA A 34 37.49 45.96 9.45
C ALA A 34 39.02 46.07 9.43
N PRO A 35 39.75 45.44 10.37
CA PRO A 35 41.19 45.21 10.26
C PRO A 35 41.50 43.82 9.67
N ALA A 36 42.71 43.63 9.13
CA ALA A 36 43.18 42.37 8.58
C ALA A 36 44.68 42.16 8.84
N GLY A 37 45.10 40.89 8.96
CA GLY A 37 46.50 40.47 9.09
C GLY A 37 47.13 40.64 10.49
N LEU A 38 48.33 40.11 10.75
CA LEU A 38 49.14 39.16 9.94
C LEU A 38 50.28 38.59 10.83
N ALA A 39 50.71 37.32 10.60
CA ALA A 39 52.00 36.75 11.04
C ALA A 39 52.28 36.73 12.59
N ASP A 40 53.30 36.08 13.16
CA ASP A 40 54.20 34.97 12.77
C ASP A 40 54.59 34.23 14.07
N ALA A 41 54.62 32.89 14.17
CA ALA A 41 55.71 31.94 13.82
C ALA A 41 56.78 31.72 14.92
N SER A 42 57.42 30.53 14.87
CA SER A 42 58.65 30.11 15.60
C SER A 42 58.58 29.89 17.14
N GLN A 43 59.31 28.95 17.75
CA GLN A 43 60.13 27.80 17.25
C GLN A 43 60.45 26.79 18.40
N GLU A 44 60.67 25.51 18.05
CA GLU A 44 61.67 24.54 18.62
C GLU A 44 61.78 24.26 20.15
N ALA A 45 62.39 23.17 20.64
CA ALA A 45 62.79 21.85 20.08
C ALA A 45 62.76 20.82 21.25
N GLY A 46 62.50 19.53 21.04
CA GLY A 46 63.51 18.49 20.71
C GLY A 46 63.45 17.38 21.79
N ASP A 47 64.06 16.20 21.68
CA ASP A 47 64.76 15.49 20.58
C ASP A 47 64.86 13.97 20.96
N VAL A 48 65.65 13.15 20.22
CA VAL A 48 65.99 11.70 20.43
C VAL A 48 64.94 10.73 19.81
N VAL A 49 65.14 9.96 18.70
CA VAL A 49 66.27 9.19 18.09
C VAL A 49 66.48 7.82 18.79
N GLU A 50 66.63 6.62 18.18
CA GLU A 50 66.74 6.07 16.79
C GLU A 50 65.88 4.74 16.74
N GLU A 51 65.85 3.79 15.76
CA GLU A 51 66.62 3.53 14.54
C GLU A 51 65.81 2.95 13.34
N ARG A 52 66.14 3.47 12.16
CA ARG A 52 66.26 2.92 10.79
C ARG A 52 66.03 1.41 10.48
N THR A 53 65.37 1.14 9.34
CA THR A 53 65.90 0.24 8.29
C THR A 53 65.34 0.61 6.91
N GLU A 54 66.13 0.51 5.83
CA GLU A 54 65.80 1.04 4.49
C GLU A 54 65.85 0.00 3.35
N ARG A 55 65.00 0.19 2.31
CA ARG A 55 65.28 0.12 0.84
C ARG A 55 63.96 0.38 0.06
N THR A 56 63.80 1.40 -0.79
CA THR A 56 64.40 1.66 -2.15
C THR A 56 63.93 0.62 -3.18
N GLU A 57 63.39 0.92 -4.36
CA GLU A 57 63.54 2.02 -5.36
C GLU A 57 62.15 2.67 -5.71
N GLN A 58 61.93 3.92 -6.17
CA GLN A 58 62.39 4.66 -7.38
C GLN A 58 62.11 3.92 -8.71
N GLN A 59 61.61 4.46 -9.84
CA GLN A 59 61.45 5.82 -10.40
C GLN A 59 60.08 5.97 -11.15
N VAL A 60 59.78 7.01 -11.95
CA VAL A 60 59.56 8.46 -11.69
C VAL A 60 59.27 9.19 -13.03
N PHE A 61 58.38 10.21 -13.02
CA PHE A 61 58.00 11.16 -14.12
C PHE A 61 57.25 10.71 -15.39
N ALA A 62 56.52 11.71 -15.94
CA ALA A 62 55.77 11.80 -17.22
C ALA A 62 56.12 13.19 -17.84
N PRO A 63 55.44 13.79 -18.87
CA PRO A 63 54.34 13.35 -19.74
C PRO A 63 54.51 13.70 -21.26
N GLY A 64 53.50 13.41 -22.10
CA GLY A 64 53.23 14.18 -23.35
C GLY A 64 53.42 13.44 -24.71
N PRO A 65 52.60 13.71 -25.75
CA PRO A 65 52.63 12.96 -27.02
C PRO A 65 52.85 13.80 -28.31
N PRO A 66 53.18 13.14 -29.45
CA PRO A 66 52.79 13.59 -30.78
C PRO A 66 51.87 12.58 -31.53
N ARG A 67 51.53 12.87 -32.80
CA ARG A 67 50.39 12.30 -33.55
C ARG A 67 50.77 11.20 -34.56
N ARG A 68 49.79 10.31 -34.81
CA ARG A 68 49.51 9.52 -36.05
C ARG A 68 50.67 8.73 -36.68
N HIS A 69 50.47 7.42 -36.83
CA HIS A 69 50.46 6.77 -38.16
C HIS A 69 49.54 5.54 -38.15
N SER A 70 49.26 4.99 -39.33
CA SER A 70 48.23 3.97 -39.58
C SER A 70 48.83 2.58 -39.87
N SER A 71 48.24 1.54 -39.29
CA SER A 71 48.41 0.15 -39.75
C SER A 71 47.17 -0.68 -39.44
N GLU A 72 46.64 -1.37 -40.46
CA GLU A 72 45.59 -2.37 -40.28
C GLU A 72 46.20 -3.71 -39.85
N SER A 73 45.55 -4.44 -38.95
CA SER A 73 45.95 -5.80 -38.58
C SER A 73 44.84 -6.81 -38.91
N PHE A 74 45.04 -7.55 -39.99
CA PHE A 74 44.13 -8.62 -40.43
C PHE A 74 44.17 -9.80 -39.45
N PHE A 75 43.02 -10.12 -38.84
CA PHE A 75 42.77 -11.40 -38.17
C PHE A 75 41.41 -11.97 -38.58
N PRO A 76 41.33 -13.19 -39.14
CA PRO A 76 40.07 -13.76 -39.61
C PRO A 76 39.17 -14.21 -38.45
N ARG A 77 37.96 -13.63 -38.34
CA ARG A 77 36.94 -14.09 -37.38
C ARG A 77 36.15 -15.28 -37.94
N ASN A 78 36.32 -16.44 -37.32
CA ASN A 78 35.62 -17.69 -37.68
C ASN A 78 34.09 -17.56 -37.64
N ALA A 79 33.44 -17.56 -38.81
CA ALA A 79 32.00 -17.38 -38.96
C ALA A 79 31.14 -18.59 -38.51
N SER A 80 31.74 -19.77 -38.33
CA SER A 80 31.05 -21.05 -38.07
C SER A 80 30.34 -21.13 -36.71
N VAL A 81 30.83 -20.42 -35.69
CA VAL A 81 30.33 -20.54 -34.30
C VAL A 81 29.02 -19.78 -34.07
N THR A 82 28.80 -18.66 -34.78
CA THR A 82 27.63 -17.78 -34.56
C THR A 82 26.33 -18.37 -35.13
N ALA A 83 26.40 -19.06 -36.27
CA ALA A 83 25.24 -19.68 -36.92
C ALA A 83 24.63 -20.80 -36.06
N ARG A 84 25.46 -21.73 -35.55
CA ARG A 84 25.02 -22.86 -34.72
C ARG A 84 24.32 -22.38 -33.43
N ARG A 85 24.83 -21.31 -32.82
CA ARG A 85 24.25 -20.70 -31.60
C ARG A 85 22.90 -20.02 -31.84
N ARG A 86 22.64 -19.48 -33.04
CA ARG A 86 21.31 -18.94 -33.43
C ARG A 86 20.28 -20.04 -33.67
N ARG A 87 20.65 -21.18 -34.29
CA ARG A 87 19.71 -22.29 -34.55
C ARG A 87 19.19 -22.91 -33.25
N ASN A 88 20.06 -23.17 -32.29
CA ASN A 88 19.67 -23.76 -31.00
C ASN A 88 18.72 -22.86 -30.19
N ARG A 89 18.90 -21.52 -30.23
CA ARG A 89 17.98 -20.58 -29.57
C ARG A 89 16.56 -20.62 -30.15
N ARG A 90 16.40 -20.80 -31.47
CA ARG A 90 15.07 -20.93 -32.09
C ARG A 90 14.35 -22.21 -31.66
N ILE A 91 15.07 -23.34 -31.60
CA ILE A 91 14.51 -24.62 -31.14
C ILE A 91 14.05 -24.54 -29.69
N ALA A 92 14.87 -23.95 -28.80
CA ALA A 92 14.52 -23.76 -27.39
C ALA A 92 13.24 -22.90 -27.21
N LEU A 93 13.12 -21.79 -27.96
CA LEU A 93 11.94 -20.92 -27.90
C LEU A 93 10.66 -21.62 -28.39
N ILE A 94 10.75 -22.41 -29.46
CA ILE A 94 9.62 -23.21 -29.96
C ILE A 94 9.21 -24.28 -28.93
N ALA A 95 10.17 -24.97 -28.32
CA ALA A 95 9.89 -25.95 -27.25
C ALA A 95 9.18 -25.30 -26.05
N THR A 96 9.60 -24.11 -25.60
CA THR A 96 8.91 -23.38 -24.53
C THR A 96 7.50 -22.94 -24.92
N ALA A 97 7.28 -22.52 -26.17
CA ALA A 97 5.95 -22.12 -26.64
C ALA A 97 4.97 -23.31 -26.69
N VAL A 98 5.43 -24.47 -27.18
CA VAL A 98 4.63 -25.71 -27.18
C VAL A 98 4.33 -26.17 -25.75
N GLY A 99 5.31 -26.13 -24.84
CA GLY A 99 5.10 -26.45 -23.42
C GLY A 99 4.02 -25.58 -22.76
N VAL A 100 4.08 -24.25 -22.96
CA VAL A 100 3.05 -23.33 -22.45
C VAL A 100 1.68 -23.61 -23.07
N ALA A 101 1.60 -23.89 -24.38
CA ALA A 101 0.34 -24.23 -25.05
C ALA A 101 -0.30 -25.51 -24.49
N VAL A 102 0.48 -26.55 -24.21
CA VAL A 102 0.00 -27.80 -23.58
C VAL A 102 -0.51 -27.56 -22.16
N ILE A 103 0.19 -26.75 -21.35
CA ILE A 103 -0.24 -26.39 -19.99
C ILE A 103 -1.56 -25.60 -20.03
N LEU A 104 -1.69 -24.63 -20.93
CA LEU A 104 -2.94 -23.87 -21.11
C LEU A 104 -4.10 -24.76 -21.59
N ALA A 105 -3.85 -25.69 -22.50
CA ALA A 105 -4.86 -26.67 -22.95
C ALA A 105 -5.31 -27.60 -21.80
N ALA A 106 -4.37 -28.09 -20.98
CA ALA A 106 -4.68 -28.90 -19.80
C ALA A 106 -5.52 -28.12 -18.76
N LEU A 107 -5.16 -26.87 -18.47
CA LEU A 107 -5.91 -25.99 -17.59
C LEU A 107 -7.32 -25.66 -18.14
N TYR A 108 -7.46 -25.49 -19.46
CA TYR A 108 -8.74 -25.29 -20.12
C TYR A 108 -9.64 -26.53 -20.01
N VAL A 109 -9.11 -27.73 -20.27
CA VAL A 109 -9.85 -29.00 -20.10
C VAL A 109 -10.23 -29.22 -18.63
N LEU A 110 -9.35 -28.92 -17.69
CA LEU A 110 -9.63 -29.03 -16.25
C LEU A 110 -10.73 -28.05 -15.80
N ARG A 111 -10.73 -26.80 -16.29
CA ARG A 111 -11.84 -25.86 -16.10
C ARG A 111 -13.13 -26.38 -16.71
N ARG A 112 -13.09 -26.89 -17.96
CA ARG A 112 -14.29 -27.38 -18.67
C ARG A 112 -14.93 -28.57 -17.95
N ARG A 113 -14.13 -29.52 -17.44
CA ARG A 113 -14.63 -30.64 -16.62
C ARG A 113 -15.24 -30.19 -15.28
N ARG A 114 -14.71 -29.12 -14.66
CA ARG A 114 -15.29 -28.51 -13.45
C ARG A 114 -16.52 -27.62 -13.72
N ALA A 115 -16.84 -27.35 -14.99
CA ALA A 115 -17.98 -26.55 -15.41
C ALA A 115 -19.11 -27.37 -16.05
N GLN A 116 -19.01 -28.71 -16.04
CA GLN A 116 -20.14 -29.58 -16.37
C GLN A 116 -20.99 -29.82 -15.13
N PRO A 117 -22.29 -29.45 -15.13
CA PRO A 117 -23.21 -29.90 -14.10
C PRO A 117 -23.41 -31.43 -14.20
N PRO A 118 -23.78 -32.10 -13.10
CA PRO A 118 -24.23 -33.49 -13.17
C PRO A 118 -25.49 -33.59 -14.04
N GLN A 119 -25.66 -34.71 -14.77
CA GLN A 119 -26.92 -35.00 -15.44
C GLN A 119 -27.97 -35.40 -14.40
N GLU A 120 -29.09 -34.67 -14.36
CA GLU A 120 -30.31 -35.15 -13.71
C GLU A 120 -30.96 -36.24 -14.59
N PRO A 121 -31.48 -37.33 -14.02
CA PRO A 121 -32.30 -38.30 -14.74
C PRO A 121 -33.70 -37.73 -15.03
N GLU A 122 -34.29 -38.05 -16.18
CA GLU A 122 -35.62 -37.56 -16.55
C GLU A 122 -36.74 -38.09 -15.63
N PRO A 123 -37.67 -37.23 -15.16
CA PRO A 123 -38.90 -37.67 -14.51
C PRO A 123 -40.01 -37.99 -15.53
N PRO A 124 -40.79 -39.08 -15.34
CA PRO A 124 -41.89 -39.43 -16.24
C PRO A 124 -43.10 -38.47 -16.13
N THR A 125 -43.97 -38.54 -17.15
CA THR A 125 -45.00 -37.55 -17.48
C THR A 125 -46.08 -37.30 -16.41
N ARG A 126 -46.52 -36.03 -16.36
CA ARG A 126 -47.59 -35.44 -15.52
C ARG A 126 -48.88 -36.26 -15.45
N LEU A 127 -49.54 -36.22 -14.28
CA LEU A 127 -50.99 -36.35 -14.14
C LEU A 127 -51.61 -35.12 -13.45
N ARG A 128 -52.92 -34.92 -13.63
CA ARG A 128 -53.66 -33.70 -13.27
C ARG A 128 -54.11 -33.65 -11.80
N THR A 129 -54.12 -32.46 -11.23
CA THR A 129 -54.83 -32.14 -9.98
C THR A 129 -56.34 -32.02 -10.19
N PRO A 130 -57.17 -32.53 -9.25
CA PRO A 130 -58.46 -31.97 -8.92
C PRO A 130 -58.29 -30.78 -7.95
N ARG A 131 -59.26 -29.86 -7.96
CA ARG A 131 -59.31 -28.67 -7.10
C ARG A 131 -60.07 -29.00 -5.81
N SER A 132 -59.66 -28.47 -4.65
CA SER A 132 -60.49 -28.48 -3.44
C SER A 132 -60.43 -27.13 -2.71
N ARG A 133 -61.36 -26.93 -1.77
CA ARG A 133 -61.64 -25.65 -1.09
C ARG A 133 -60.69 -25.39 0.10
N ALA A 134 -60.52 -24.11 0.43
CA ALA A 134 -60.10 -23.68 1.76
C ALA A 134 -61.23 -23.91 2.79
N PRO A 135 -60.89 -23.88 4.09
CA PRO A 135 -61.52 -22.87 4.95
C PRO A 135 -60.48 -21.97 5.67
N SER A 136 -60.98 -20.90 6.27
CA SER A 136 -60.22 -19.80 6.85
C SER A 136 -59.59 -20.11 8.22
N GLY A 137 -58.58 -19.32 8.59
CA GLY A 137 -58.48 -18.82 9.98
C GLY A 137 -57.15 -18.98 10.70
N GLN A 138 -56.23 -18.04 10.50
CA GLN A 138 -55.42 -17.47 11.58
C GLN A 138 -54.90 -16.08 11.18
N GLN A 139 -54.85 -15.15 12.13
CA GLN A 139 -54.40 -13.78 11.92
C GLN A 139 -52.88 -13.71 12.12
N GLN A 140 -52.15 -13.23 11.11
CA GLN A 140 -50.74 -12.88 11.24
C GLN A 140 -50.64 -11.40 11.63
N PRO A 141 -49.91 -11.02 12.70
CA PRO A 141 -49.67 -9.62 13.02
C PRO A 141 -48.86 -8.95 11.91
N SER A 142 -49.31 -7.77 11.45
CA SER A 142 -48.56 -6.99 10.47
C SER A 142 -47.36 -6.31 11.13
N GLU A 143 -46.16 -6.86 10.93
CA GLU A 143 -44.94 -6.07 11.07
C GLU A 143 -44.91 -5.03 9.94
N SER A 144 -44.95 -3.75 10.30
CA SER A 144 -44.96 -2.65 9.33
C SER A 144 -43.60 -2.52 8.65
N GLU A 145 -43.52 -2.81 7.35
CA GLU A 145 -42.32 -2.49 6.56
C GLU A 145 -42.02 -0.98 6.63
N PRO A 146 -40.77 -0.58 6.92
CA PRO A 146 -40.37 0.83 6.84
C PRO A 146 -40.33 1.26 5.37
N PRO A 147 -40.77 2.49 5.04
CA PRO A 147 -40.87 2.93 3.65
C PRO A 147 -39.49 2.96 2.95
N ALA A 148 -39.43 2.38 1.76
CA ALA A 148 -38.21 2.29 0.98
C ALA A 148 -37.68 3.67 0.57
N GLY A 149 -36.39 3.93 0.80
CA GLY A 149 -35.69 5.11 0.29
C GLY A 149 -34.67 5.72 1.25
N VAL A 150 -34.84 5.55 2.56
CA VAL A 150 -33.85 6.04 3.56
C VAL A 150 -32.83 4.93 3.85
N PRO A 151 -31.53 5.13 3.60
CA PRO A 151 -30.51 4.20 4.05
C PRO A 151 -30.47 4.22 5.58
N MET A 152 -30.99 3.17 6.22
CA MET A 152 -30.87 3.01 7.67
C MET A 152 -29.38 3.02 8.04
N LYS A 153 -28.96 4.01 8.84
CA LYS A 153 -27.67 3.92 9.51
C LYS A 153 -27.68 2.65 10.37
N PRO A 154 -26.65 1.79 10.30
CA PRO A 154 -26.56 0.64 11.18
C PRO A 154 -26.67 1.10 12.63
N GLY A 155 -27.46 0.38 13.42
CA GLY A 155 -27.52 0.61 14.87
C GLY A 155 -26.11 0.54 15.44
N SER A 156 -25.69 1.55 16.21
CA SER A 156 -24.31 1.67 16.65
C SER A 156 -24.22 1.87 18.17
N LEU A 157 -23.38 1.06 18.81
CA LEU A 157 -23.16 1.05 20.24
C LEU A 157 -21.79 1.66 20.52
N THR A 158 -21.76 2.82 21.16
CA THR A 158 -20.51 3.50 21.53
C THR A 158 -20.26 3.38 23.03
N LEU A 159 -19.22 2.66 23.41
CA LEU A 159 -18.82 2.41 24.80
C LEU A 159 -17.45 3.07 25.09
N ARG A 160 -17.16 3.29 26.37
CA ARG A 160 -15.80 3.62 26.85
C ARG A 160 -15.15 2.37 27.42
N PHE A 161 -13.85 2.21 27.22
CA PHE A 161 -13.08 1.10 27.77
C PHE A 161 -11.93 1.63 28.62
N THR A 162 -11.98 1.36 29.93
CA THR A 162 -10.93 1.75 30.89
C THR A 162 -9.59 1.10 30.55
N CYS A 163 -9.60 -0.16 30.11
CA CYS A 163 -8.43 -0.88 29.57
C CYS A 163 -7.82 -0.23 28.31
N LEU A 164 -8.57 0.64 27.62
CA LEU A 164 -8.10 1.46 26.50
C LEU A 164 -7.97 2.95 26.89
N ARG A 165 -7.64 3.26 28.16
CA ARG A 165 -7.50 4.63 28.68
C ARG A 165 -8.75 5.50 28.45
N ASP A 166 -9.92 4.93 28.70
CA ASP A 166 -11.25 5.52 28.49
C ASP A 166 -11.58 5.93 27.05
N THR A 167 -10.84 5.39 26.08
CA THR A 167 -11.12 5.54 24.63
C THR A 167 -12.56 5.10 24.33
N LYS A 168 -13.23 5.90 23.50
CA LYS A 168 -14.55 5.57 22.96
C LYS A 168 -14.40 4.65 21.75
N VAL A 169 -14.98 3.46 21.82
CA VAL A 169 -15.06 2.51 20.69
C VAL A 169 -16.52 2.40 20.26
N THR A 170 -16.76 2.52 18.95
CA THR A 170 -18.10 2.38 18.34
C THR A 170 -18.16 1.04 17.62
N PHE A 171 -19.05 0.16 18.07
CA PHE A 171 -19.41 -1.07 17.37
C PHE A 171 -20.61 -0.81 16.48
N PHE A 172 -20.47 -1.06 15.18
CA PHE A 172 -21.57 -1.02 14.23
C PHE A 172 -22.26 -2.39 14.20
N GLY A 173 -23.57 -2.40 14.40
CA GLY A 173 -24.44 -3.55 14.15
C GLY A 173 -24.74 -3.72 12.65
N PRO A 174 -25.63 -4.66 12.29
CA PRO A 174 -26.00 -4.90 10.91
C PRO A 174 -26.55 -3.65 10.20
N SER A 175 -26.06 -3.39 9.00
CA SER A 175 -26.65 -2.41 8.08
C SER A 175 -27.70 -3.07 7.16
N GLY A 176 -28.44 -2.26 6.39
CA GLY A 176 -29.31 -2.76 5.32
C GLY A 176 -28.58 -3.31 4.08
N ARG A 177 -27.25 -3.47 4.11
CA ARG A 177 -26.48 -4.10 3.02
C ARG A 177 -26.47 -5.63 3.17
N GLN A 178 -26.16 -6.34 2.08
CA GLN A 178 -25.98 -7.79 2.09
C GLN A 178 -25.01 -8.22 3.21
N HIS A 179 -25.39 -9.25 3.98
CA HIS A 179 -24.67 -9.74 5.17
C HIS A 179 -24.44 -8.69 6.28
N GLY A 180 -25.17 -7.57 6.27
CA GLY A 180 -25.10 -6.53 7.30
C GLY A 180 -23.85 -5.64 7.24
N PHE A 181 -23.02 -5.74 6.20
CA PHE A 181 -21.72 -5.03 6.15
C PHE A 181 -21.85 -3.52 6.37
N THR A 182 -21.04 -2.99 7.28
CA THR A 182 -20.88 -1.54 7.51
C THR A 182 -20.40 -0.86 6.22
N ALA A 183 -20.89 0.36 5.93
CA ALA A 183 -20.36 1.14 4.83
C ALA A 183 -18.92 1.61 5.12
N LEU A 184 -18.05 1.67 4.11
CA LEU A 184 -16.68 2.15 4.29
C LEU A 184 -16.63 3.64 4.71
N TYR A 185 -17.62 4.42 4.30
CA TYR A 185 -17.75 5.85 4.59
C TYR A 185 -19.22 6.22 4.77
N ASP A 186 -19.48 7.24 5.59
CA ASP A 186 -20.79 7.90 5.71
C ASP A 186 -20.96 8.95 4.58
N PRO A 187 -22.18 9.23 4.09
CA PRO A 187 -22.43 10.32 3.15
C PRO A 187 -22.37 11.71 3.81
N SER A 188 -22.76 11.80 5.09
CA SER A 188 -22.78 13.05 5.88
C SER A 188 -22.01 12.89 7.21
N PRO A 189 -20.68 12.69 7.16
CA PRO A 189 -19.81 12.50 8.33
C PRO A 189 -19.56 13.81 9.10
N SER A 190 -19.77 13.79 10.43
CA SER A 190 -19.53 14.93 11.33
C SER A 190 -18.07 15.08 11.79
N LYS A 191 -17.22 14.10 11.50
CA LYS A 191 -15.77 14.09 11.76
C LYS A 191 -15.06 13.35 10.63
N ARG A 192 -13.77 13.62 10.41
CA ARG A 192 -12.94 12.77 9.54
C ARG A 192 -12.82 11.38 10.17
N VAL A 193 -13.03 10.34 9.36
CA VAL A 193 -12.81 8.93 9.73
C VAL A 193 -11.99 8.29 8.63
N ALA A 194 -10.79 7.83 8.97
CA ALA A 194 -10.01 6.99 8.08
C ALA A 194 -10.43 5.54 8.28
N THR A 195 -10.94 4.91 7.23
CA THR A 195 -11.29 3.48 7.26
C THR A 195 -10.09 2.66 6.82
N VAL A 196 -9.78 1.60 7.58
CA VAL A 196 -8.64 0.72 7.34
C VAL A 196 -9.06 -0.41 6.39
N ASP A 197 -8.35 -0.56 5.28
CA ASP A 197 -8.50 -1.69 4.39
C ASP A 197 -7.77 -2.93 4.91
N ALA A 198 -8.45 -4.07 4.80
CA ALA A 198 -7.89 -5.40 5.06
C ALA A 198 -7.12 -5.84 3.80
N GLY A 199 -5.88 -5.35 3.71
CA GLY A 199 -5.02 -5.45 2.54
C GLY A 199 -4.55 -6.88 2.24
N ALA A 200 -4.02 -7.05 1.03
CA ALA A 200 -3.40 -8.29 0.59
C ALA A 200 -1.88 -8.18 0.70
N ASN A 201 -1.18 -9.29 0.94
CA ASN A 201 0.29 -9.34 0.97
C ASN A 201 0.95 -8.82 -0.32
N GLY A 202 0.21 -8.81 -1.44
CA GLY A 202 0.62 -8.23 -2.73
C GLY A 202 0.55 -6.70 -2.82
N LEU A 203 0.05 -6.00 -1.80
CA LEU A 203 -0.01 -4.53 -1.66
C LEU A 203 -0.85 -3.80 -2.74
N PHE A 204 -1.86 -4.46 -3.30
CA PHE A 204 -2.77 -3.87 -4.29
C PHE A 204 -4.14 -3.56 -3.70
N ILE A 205 -4.80 -2.53 -4.23
CA ILE A 205 -6.21 -2.23 -4.01
C ILE A 205 -7.03 -2.87 -5.14
N GLY A 206 -7.88 -3.84 -4.83
CA GLY A 206 -8.60 -4.68 -5.80
C GLY A 206 -9.09 -6.01 -5.21
N GLY A 207 -9.44 -6.94 -6.10
CA GLY A 207 -9.83 -8.30 -5.70
C GLY A 207 -11.23 -8.38 -5.11
N GLY A 208 -11.36 -8.96 -3.92
CA GLY A 208 -12.64 -9.22 -3.25
C GLY A 208 -12.59 -8.84 -1.76
N GLY A 209 -13.65 -9.18 -1.01
CA GLY A 209 -13.76 -8.81 0.40
C GLY A 209 -13.78 -7.29 0.60
N MET A 210 -13.19 -6.81 1.71
CA MET A 210 -13.12 -5.39 2.05
C MET A 210 -12.29 -4.58 1.04
N ASN A 211 -11.15 -5.11 0.63
CA ASN A 211 -10.26 -4.52 -0.38
C ASN A 211 -10.97 -4.38 -1.75
N GLY A 212 -11.77 -5.38 -2.13
CA GLY A 212 -12.67 -5.28 -3.28
C GLY A 212 -13.74 -4.18 -3.14
N GLN A 213 -14.23 -3.88 -1.93
CA GLN A 213 -15.13 -2.73 -1.70
C GLN A 213 -14.39 -1.39 -1.77
N PHE A 214 -13.16 -1.27 -1.25
CA PHE A 214 -12.34 -0.07 -1.41
C PHE A 214 -12.08 0.22 -2.90
N ALA A 215 -11.67 -0.79 -3.65
CA ALA A 215 -11.49 -0.68 -5.09
C ALA A 215 -12.78 -0.25 -5.79
N LYS A 216 -13.91 -0.88 -5.46
CA LYS A 216 -15.22 -0.50 -5.99
C LYS A 216 -15.57 0.97 -5.71
N THR A 217 -15.45 1.42 -4.45
CA THR A 217 -15.77 2.81 -4.08
C THR A 217 -14.89 3.82 -4.81
N LEU A 218 -13.58 3.59 -4.90
CA LEU A 218 -12.67 4.49 -5.61
C LEU A 218 -12.96 4.55 -7.12
N LEU A 219 -13.37 3.44 -7.73
CA LEU A 219 -13.77 3.38 -9.14
C LEU A 219 -15.13 4.05 -9.39
N GLU A 220 -16.12 3.85 -8.51
CA GLU A 220 -17.44 4.49 -8.61
C GLU A 220 -17.35 6.02 -8.47
N GLU A 221 -16.49 6.55 -7.58
CA GLU A 221 -16.27 8.00 -7.49
C GLU A 221 -15.47 8.53 -8.69
N ALA A 222 -14.44 7.79 -9.16
CA ALA A 222 -13.69 8.15 -10.37
C ALA A 222 -14.60 8.27 -11.60
N GLU A 223 -15.49 7.30 -11.81
CA GLU A 223 -16.45 7.27 -12.91
C GLU A 223 -17.42 8.45 -12.86
N LYS A 224 -17.99 8.76 -11.69
CA LYS A 224 -18.86 9.95 -11.49
C LYS A 224 -18.18 11.27 -11.82
N ASN A 225 -16.87 11.36 -11.58
CA ASN A 225 -16.05 12.55 -11.86
C ASN A 225 -15.34 12.48 -13.23
N GLY A 226 -15.73 11.54 -14.11
CA GLY A 226 -15.21 11.44 -15.48
C GLY A 226 -13.77 10.92 -15.61
N ILE A 227 -13.16 10.43 -14.53
CA ILE A 227 -11.82 9.85 -14.55
C ILE A 227 -11.89 8.41 -15.07
N ARG A 228 -11.28 8.17 -16.24
CA ARG A 228 -11.15 6.84 -16.84
C ARG A 228 -10.12 5.96 -16.11
N LEU A 229 -10.47 5.51 -14.90
CA LEU A 229 -9.70 4.54 -14.11
C LEU A 229 -10.30 3.14 -14.26
N THR A 230 -9.47 2.13 -14.53
CA THR A 230 -9.91 0.72 -14.54
C THR A 230 -9.46 0.00 -13.27
N SER A 231 -10.13 -1.10 -12.92
CA SER A 231 -9.74 -1.95 -11.77
C SER A 231 -8.32 -2.49 -11.88
N VAL A 232 -7.86 -2.83 -13.09
CA VAL A 232 -6.46 -3.23 -13.36
C VAL A 232 -5.51 -2.06 -13.12
N ALA A 233 -5.81 -0.87 -13.66
CA ALA A 233 -4.97 0.32 -13.47
C ALA A 233 -4.89 0.76 -12.00
N LEU A 234 -6.00 0.68 -11.24
CA LEU A 234 -6.03 0.94 -9.81
C LEU A 234 -5.15 -0.07 -9.04
N SER A 235 -5.28 -1.35 -9.35
CA SER A 235 -4.51 -2.44 -8.72
C SER A 235 -3.01 -2.28 -8.97
N GLU A 236 -2.58 -2.11 -10.22
CA GLU A 236 -1.17 -1.92 -10.58
C GLU A 236 -0.59 -0.60 -10.04
N HIS A 237 -1.37 0.48 -10.02
CA HIS A 237 -0.91 1.78 -9.52
C HIS A 237 -0.74 1.76 -8.00
N SER A 238 -1.77 1.29 -7.26
CA SER A 238 -1.71 1.17 -5.80
C SER A 238 -0.54 0.26 -5.37
N GLN A 239 -0.38 -0.89 -6.03
CA GLN A 239 0.77 -1.78 -5.84
C GLN A 239 2.12 -1.08 -6.01
N ARG A 240 2.30 -0.32 -7.09
CA ARG A 240 3.55 0.41 -7.36
C ARG A 240 3.86 1.47 -6.29
N ILE A 241 2.83 2.16 -5.79
CA ILE A 241 2.97 3.16 -4.72
C ILE A 241 3.29 2.48 -3.38
N GLN A 242 2.50 1.49 -2.95
CA GLN A 242 2.65 0.82 -1.66
C GLN A 242 3.97 0.02 -1.58
N GLN A 243 4.38 -0.70 -2.64
CA GLN A 243 5.71 -1.33 -2.72
C GLN A 243 6.86 -0.31 -2.65
N SER A 244 6.66 0.92 -3.12
CA SER A 244 7.68 1.97 -3.06
C SER A 244 7.74 2.65 -1.68
N LEU A 245 6.62 2.71 -0.97
CA LEU A 245 6.54 3.14 0.42
C LEU A 245 7.12 2.09 1.38
N LEU A 246 6.81 0.80 1.22
CA LEU A 246 7.41 -0.27 2.01
C LEU A 246 8.94 -0.27 1.91
N ARG A 247 9.48 -0.13 0.70
CA ARG A 247 10.94 -0.02 0.45
C ARG A 247 11.59 1.24 1.03
N ARG A 248 10.80 2.24 1.46
CA ARG A 248 11.24 3.39 2.27
C ARG A 248 11.10 3.08 3.77
N ALA A 249 9.95 2.55 4.20
CA ALA A 249 9.63 2.27 5.60
C ALA A 249 10.58 1.25 6.22
N VAL A 250 10.92 0.17 5.50
CA VAL A 250 11.88 -0.86 5.94
C VAL A 250 13.30 -0.32 6.18
N LYS A 251 13.66 0.84 5.62
CA LYS A 251 14.94 1.52 5.90
C LYS A 251 14.91 2.39 7.16
N SER A 252 13.72 2.65 7.71
CA SER A 252 13.46 3.51 8.85
C SER A 252 12.29 2.95 9.69
N PRO A 253 12.38 1.71 10.21
CA PRO A 253 11.31 1.13 11.03
C PRO A 253 11.02 2.01 12.26
N GLY A 254 9.76 2.01 12.70
CA GLY A 254 9.27 2.92 13.73
C GLY A 254 9.11 4.39 13.29
N LYS A 255 9.27 4.71 12.00
CA LYS A 255 9.07 6.06 11.46
C LYS A 255 8.10 6.07 10.28
N LEU A 256 7.20 7.05 10.26
CA LEU A 256 6.33 7.31 9.12
C LEU A 256 7.17 7.90 7.97
N VAL A 257 7.13 7.26 6.80
CA VAL A 257 7.79 7.76 5.58
C VAL A 257 6.76 8.27 4.58
N GLU A 258 7.11 9.33 3.84
CA GLU A 258 6.24 9.94 2.85
C GLU A 258 6.67 9.60 1.40
N LEU A 259 5.69 9.60 0.49
CA LEU A 259 5.86 9.74 -0.94
C LEU A 259 4.83 10.76 -1.45
N ASP A 260 5.30 11.86 -2.04
CA ASP A 260 4.43 12.71 -2.84
C ASP A 260 3.93 11.90 -4.06
N THR A 261 2.61 11.86 -4.20
CA THR A 261 1.91 11.13 -5.26
C THR A 261 1.01 12.06 -6.08
N GLY A 262 0.89 13.34 -5.70
CA GLY A 262 -0.19 14.22 -6.14
C GLY A 262 -0.20 14.52 -7.63
N VAL A 263 0.97 14.70 -8.25
CA VAL A 263 1.06 15.00 -9.70
C VAL A 263 0.77 13.76 -10.56
N ALA A 264 1.30 12.59 -10.17
CA ALA A 264 1.35 11.39 -11.02
C ALA A 264 0.29 10.32 -10.70
N SER A 265 -0.42 10.41 -9.57
CA SER A 265 -1.48 9.47 -9.22
C SER A 265 -2.85 9.93 -9.72
N PRO A 266 -3.68 9.03 -10.29
CA PRO A 266 -5.09 9.33 -10.53
C PRO A 266 -5.97 9.23 -9.27
N VAL A 267 -5.40 8.85 -8.10
CA VAL A 267 -6.18 8.52 -6.89
C VAL A 267 -5.66 9.20 -5.62
N PHE A 268 -4.34 9.29 -5.45
CA PHE A 268 -3.72 9.73 -4.20
C PHE A 268 -3.12 11.14 -4.32
N ALA A 269 -3.54 12.05 -3.45
CA ALA A 269 -2.95 13.38 -3.31
C ALA A 269 -1.60 13.31 -2.60
N ARG A 270 -1.49 12.46 -1.57
CA ARG A 270 -0.27 12.18 -0.80
C ARG A 270 -0.36 10.79 -0.17
N SER A 271 0.76 10.08 -0.07
CA SER A 271 0.79 8.73 0.48
C SER A 271 1.92 8.54 1.48
N PHE A 272 1.64 7.83 2.56
CA PHE A 272 2.58 7.53 3.65
C PHE A 272 2.65 6.02 3.90
N GLY A 273 3.76 5.56 4.47
CA GLY A 273 3.95 4.18 4.88
C GLY A 273 4.65 4.08 6.22
N PHE A 274 4.36 3.02 6.96
CA PHE A 274 4.90 2.73 8.27
C PHE A 274 5.11 1.22 8.40
N VAL A 275 6.19 0.82 9.08
CA VAL A 275 6.38 -0.51 9.65
C VAL A 275 6.94 -0.32 11.07
N PRO A 276 6.39 -0.95 12.12
CA PRO A 276 6.95 -0.84 13.46
C PRO A 276 8.25 -1.65 13.57
N VAL A 277 8.26 -2.86 12.98
CA VAL A 277 9.44 -3.72 12.78
C VAL A 277 9.54 -4.12 11.31
N VAL A 278 10.73 -4.56 10.86
CA VAL A 278 10.90 -5.03 9.47
C VAL A 278 10.12 -6.34 9.27
N PRO A 279 9.20 -6.45 8.30
CA PRO A 279 8.48 -7.69 8.02
C PRO A 279 9.45 -8.84 7.74
N GLY A 280 9.18 -10.01 8.31
CA GLY A 280 10.03 -11.19 8.17
C GLY A 280 11.24 -11.25 9.10
N LEU A 281 11.48 -10.22 9.93
CA LEU A 281 12.58 -10.20 10.90
C LEU A 281 12.25 -10.97 12.18
N MET A 282 11.07 -10.72 12.77
CA MET A 282 10.63 -11.32 14.04
C MET A 282 9.75 -12.58 13.83
N TRP A 283 9.36 -12.87 12.60
CA TRP A 283 8.48 -13.97 12.22
C TRP A 283 8.84 -14.53 10.84
N LYS A 284 8.46 -15.77 10.55
CA LYS A 284 8.68 -16.37 9.23
C LYS A 284 7.54 -15.99 8.29
N GLU A 285 7.84 -15.25 7.22
CA GLU A 285 6.85 -14.88 6.19
C GLU A 285 6.16 -16.11 5.55
N SER A 286 6.84 -17.26 5.51
CA SER A 286 6.27 -18.54 5.07
C SER A 286 5.22 -19.14 6.03
N LYS A 287 4.91 -18.45 7.14
CA LYS A 287 3.83 -18.79 8.07
C LYS A 287 2.76 -17.69 8.15
N VAL A 288 3.16 -16.44 8.38
CA VAL A 288 2.21 -15.31 8.50
C VAL A 288 1.85 -14.64 7.17
N GLY A 289 2.58 -14.90 6.09
CA GLY A 289 2.50 -14.16 4.84
C GLY A 289 3.60 -13.10 4.71
N ALA A 290 3.80 -12.60 3.48
CA ALA A 290 4.80 -11.56 3.21
C ALA A 290 4.28 -10.17 3.58
N ASN A 291 5.18 -9.24 3.89
CA ASN A 291 4.90 -7.82 4.15
C ASN A 291 3.95 -7.53 5.34
N VAL A 292 3.70 -8.51 6.22
CA VAL A 292 2.81 -8.34 7.40
C VAL A 292 3.31 -7.21 8.31
N GLY A 293 2.39 -6.46 8.91
CA GLY A 293 2.73 -5.31 9.78
C GLY A 293 3.08 -4.02 9.02
N VAL A 294 2.91 -3.97 7.69
CA VAL A 294 2.96 -2.70 6.94
C VAL A 294 1.60 -2.02 6.95
N THR A 295 1.58 -0.76 7.39
CA THR A 295 0.43 0.14 7.30
C THR A 295 0.74 1.29 6.36
N PHE A 296 -0.17 1.58 5.42
CA PHE A 296 -0.15 2.78 4.59
C PHE A 296 -1.28 3.72 4.97
N ILE A 297 -1.05 5.03 4.76
CA ILE A 297 -2.06 6.08 4.89
C ILE A 297 -2.10 6.86 3.58
N HIS A 298 -3.25 6.95 2.95
CA HIS A 298 -3.42 7.66 1.69
C HIS A 298 -4.42 8.81 1.85
N ILE A 299 -3.99 10.03 1.51
CA ILE A 299 -4.90 11.15 1.29
C ILE A 299 -5.44 11.00 -0.13
N LEU A 300 -6.75 10.81 -0.23
CA LEU A 300 -7.46 10.67 -1.50
C LEU A 300 -7.55 12.03 -2.21
N LYS A 301 -7.53 12.01 -3.55
CA LYS A 301 -7.84 13.21 -4.35
C LYS A 301 -9.34 13.53 -4.31
N PRO A 302 -9.77 14.79 -4.53
CA PRO A 302 -11.19 15.17 -4.50
C PRO A 302 -12.08 14.33 -5.42
N GLU A 303 -11.60 14.02 -6.62
CA GLU A 303 -12.33 13.32 -7.69
C GLU A 303 -12.56 11.82 -7.41
N VAL A 304 -11.94 11.29 -6.37
CA VAL A 304 -12.13 9.91 -5.87
C VAL A 304 -12.50 9.89 -4.38
N THR A 305 -12.79 11.04 -3.78
CA THR A 305 -13.15 11.15 -2.36
C THR A 305 -14.62 10.77 -2.17
N PRO A 306 -14.94 9.74 -1.35
CA PRO A 306 -16.30 9.23 -1.19
C PRO A 306 -17.32 10.32 -0.82
N TYR A 307 -18.37 10.43 -1.64
CA TYR A 307 -19.44 11.42 -1.51
C TYR A 307 -18.95 12.89 -1.65
N GLY A 308 -17.79 13.10 -2.28
CA GLY A 308 -17.14 14.42 -2.41
C GLY A 308 -16.75 15.09 -1.09
N ASN A 309 -16.82 14.37 0.03
CA ASN A 309 -16.77 14.96 1.36
C ASN A 309 -15.34 14.96 1.95
N LEU A 310 -14.83 16.13 2.33
CA LEU A 310 -13.47 16.27 2.90
C LEU A 310 -13.23 15.52 4.22
N ASN A 311 -14.26 14.98 4.88
CA ASN A 311 -14.12 14.07 6.02
C ASN A 311 -13.92 12.59 5.62
N ASN A 312 -14.11 12.23 4.35
CA ASN A 312 -13.88 10.89 3.79
C ASN A 312 -12.56 10.79 2.99
N ASN A 313 -11.77 11.87 2.94
CA ASN A 313 -10.60 11.97 2.05
C ASN A 313 -9.33 11.23 2.52
N VAL A 314 -9.44 10.29 3.46
CA VAL A 314 -8.31 9.50 3.96
C VAL A 314 -8.71 8.04 4.09
N MET A 315 -7.89 7.15 3.54
CA MET A 315 -7.95 5.71 3.80
C MET A 315 -6.64 5.22 4.43
N MET A 316 -6.73 4.07 5.11
CA MET A 316 -5.56 3.29 5.53
C MET A 316 -5.59 1.91 4.87
N TYR A 317 -4.45 1.20 4.87
CA TYR A 317 -4.33 -0.15 4.34
C TYR A 317 -3.29 -0.90 5.19
N THR A 318 -3.69 -1.98 5.88
CA THR A 318 -2.79 -2.85 6.65
C THR A 318 -2.67 -4.24 6.00
N VAL A 319 -1.57 -4.94 6.27
CA VAL A 319 -1.38 -6.36 5.91
C VAL A 319 -1.34 -7.20 7.18
N ALA A 320 -2.48 -7.79 7.52
CA ALA A 320 -2.63 -8.67 8.67
C ALA A 320 -1.97 -10.06 8.47
N PRO A 321 -1.56 -10.75 9.54
CA PRO A 321 -1.04 -12.11 9.46
C PRO A 321 -2.10 -13.14 9.03
N CYS A 322 -1.65 -14.17 8.34
CA CYS A 322 -2.44 -15.33 7.97
C CYS A 322 -2.83 -16.15 9.22
N GLY A 323 -4.12 -16.39 9.43
CA GLY A 323 -4.67 -17.22 10.52
C GLY A 323 -4.35 -18.71 10.45
N ALA A 324 -3.43 -19.13 9.57
CA ALA A 324 -2.81 -20.46 9.56
C ALA A 324 -1.37 -20.46 10.14
N ALA A 325 -0.90 -19.31 10.63
CA ALA A 325 0.31 -19.22 11.44
C ALA A 325 0.07 -19.80 12.86
N PRO A 326 1.08 -20.39 13.51
CA PRO A 326 0.95 -20.82 14.91
C PRO A 326 0.68 -19.64 15.84
N ASP A 327 -0.17 -19.84 16.84
CA ASP A 327 -0.71 -18.82 17.74
C ASP A 327 0.34 -17.83 18.26
N THR A 328 1.49 -18.32 18.75
CA THR A 328 2.58 -17.47 19.28
C THR A 328 3.22 -16.56 18.22
N THR A 329 3.21 -16.99 16.96
CA THR A 329 3.70 -16.19 15.81
C THR A 329 2.60 -15.28 15.27
N TYR A 330 1.34 -15.70 15.38
CA TYR A 330 0.17 -14.91 14.98
C TYR A 330 -0.04 -13.71 15.91
N SER A 331 -0.08 -13.93 17.23
CA SER A 331 -0.25 -12.86 18.22
C SER A 331 0.88 -11.82 18.14
N LEU A 332 2.14 -12.26 18.07
CA LEU A 332 3.29 -11.36 17.93
C LEU A 332 3.20 -10.49 16.65
N ALA A 333 2.67 -11.03 15.57
CA ALA A 333 2.47 -10.29 14.33
C ALA A 333 1.29 -9.30 14.42
N CYS A 334 0.16 -9.67 15.04
CA CYS A 334 -0.98 -8.77 15.28
C CYS A 334 -0.67 -7.67 16.31
N GLU A 335 0.20 -7.93 17.29
CA GLU A 335 0.73 -6.91 18.22
C GLU A 335 1.77 -5.98 17.56
N SER A 336 2.13 -6.25 16.30
CA SER A 336 3.08 -5.49 15.48
C SER A 336 2.44 -4.84 14.25
N GLU A 337 1.17 -4.44 14.35
CA GLU A 337 0.41 -3.63 13.36
C GLU A 337 0.18 -2.18 13.83
#